data_AF-A0AAW4U7V9-F1
#
_entry.id   AF-A0AAW4U7V9-F1
#
_cell.length_a   1.000
_cell.length_b   1.000
_cell.length_c   1.000
_cell.angle_alpha   90.00
_cell.angle_beta   90.00
_cell.angle_gamma   90.00
#
_symmetry.space_group_name_H-M   'P 1'
#
loop_
_entity.id
_entity.type
_entity.pdbx_description
1 polymer ?
#
loop_
_entity_poly.entity_id
_entity_poly.type
_entity_poly.pdbx_seq_one_letter_code
_entity_poly.pdbx_strand_id
1 'polypeptide(L)'
;MLDINTIDSDISKIDVTQLRRMITMENKVFEDMYRLILYDNSQPNAGNNKVVKAYIDSQVRALNHIEKLLDKYKLVLDELNKTTKVIEENNIKNIKSNEENKQDNKDELSLFEEAEENLE
;
A
#
# COMPACT_ATOMS: atom_id res chain seq x y z
N MET A 1 5.90 -14.73 12.16
CA MET A 1 5.71 -13.59 13.08
C MET A 1 6.80 -12.56 12.76
N LEU A 2 6.54 -11.26 12.90
CA LEU A 2 7.55 -10.23 12.64
C LEU A 2 8.67 -10.34 13.70
N ASP A 3 9.91 -10.60 13.28
CA ASP A 3 11.08 -10.55 14.17
C ASP A 3 11.72 -9.17 14.09
N ILE A 4 11.39 -8.32 15.06
CA ILE A 4 11.84 -6.93 15.12
C ILE A 4 13.36 -6.78 15.20
N ASN A 5 14.08 -7.81 15.66
CA ASN A 5 15.54 -7.73 15.81
C ASN A 5 16.27 -7.93 14.48
N THR A 6 15.56 -8.40 13.45
CA THR A 6 16.10 -8.64 12.10
C THR A 6 15.89 -7.45 11.16
N ILE A 7 15.15 -6.43 11.61
CA ILE A 7 14.82 -5.24 10.82
C ILE A 7 15.95 -4.22 10.98
N ASP A 8 16.57 -3.83 9.87
CA ASP A 8 17.53 -2.73 9.82
C ASP A 8 16.83 -1.38 9.61
N SER A 9 17.60 -0.29 9.78
CA SER A 9 17.09 1.07 9.67
C SER A 9 17.08 1.61 8.22
N ASP A 10 17.16 0.74 7.20
CA ASP A 10 17.17 1.18 5.80
C ASP A 10 15.79 1.71 5.38
N ILE A 11 15.70 3.05 5.38
CA ILE A 11 14.47 3.78 5.07
C ILE A 11 14.06 3.66 3.60
N SER A 12 14.96 3.23 2.70
CA SER A 12 14.65 3.05 1.27
C SER A 12 13.69 1.88 1.02
N LYS A 13 13.57 0.95 1.96
CA LYS A 13 12.65 -0.19 1.90
C LYS A 13 11.20 0.16 2.26
N ILE A 14 10.93 1.41 2.66
CA ILE A 14 9.59 1.84 3.08
C ILE A 14 8.79 2.30 1.86
N ASP A 15 7.73 1.58 1.52
CA ASP A 15 6.66 2.12 0.66
C ASP A 15 5.78 3.07 1.47
N VAL A 16 6.09 4.37 1.34
CA VAL A 16 5.37 5.45 2.03
C VAL A 16 3.91 5.56 1.58
N THR A 17 3.63 5.27 0.30
CA THR A 17 2.27 5.36 -0.24
C THR A 17 1.40 4.27 0.34
N GLN A 18 1.91 3.03 0.35
CA GLN A 18 1.23 1.91 0.99
C GLN A 18 1.05 2.14 2.48
N LEU A 19 2.09 2.58 3.20
CA LEU A 19 2.01 2.84 4.64
C LEU A 19 0.94 3.88 4.98
N ARG A 20 0.87 5.01 4.26
CA ARG A 20 -0.19 6.01 4.46
C ARG A 20 -1.60 5.45 4.20
N ARG A 21 -1.77 4.62 3.16
CA ARG A 21 -3.06 3.95 2.89
C ARG A 21 -3.46 3.01 4.03
N MET A 22 -2.51 2.23 4.54
CA MET A 22 -2.75 1.32 5.67
C MET A 22 -3.16 2.07 6.94
N ILE A 23 -2.48 3.18 7.26
CA ILE A 23 -2.85 4.05 8.40
C ILE A 23 -4.31 4.54 8.29
N THR A 24 -4.72 5.01 7.11
CA THR A 24 -6.10 5.46 6.88
C THR A 24 -7.13 4.33 7.05
N MET A 25 -6.83 3.15 6.51
CA MET A 25 -7.73 1.98 6.65
C MET A 25 -7.85 1.55 8.11
N GLU A 26 -6.73 1.49 8.82
CA GLU A 26 -6.69 1.10 10.23
C GLU A 26 -7.48 2.08 11.10
N ASN A 27 -7.35 3.40 10.86
CA ASN A 27 -8.14 4.42 11.56
C ASN A 27 -9.66 4.23 11.34
N LYS A 28 -10.09 3.84 10.13
CA LYS A 28 -11.50 3.55 9.85
C LYS A 28 -11.99 2.31 10.61
N VAL A 29 -11.17 1.27 10.68
CA VAL A 29 -11.46 0.07 11.48
C VAL A 29 -11.62 0.45 12.96
N PHE A 30 -10.70 1.26 13.50
CA PHE A 30 -10.79 1.73 14.88
C PHE A 30 -12.04 2.57 15.16
N GLU A 31 -12.47 3.40 14.20
CA GLU A 31 -13.72 4.14 14.31
C GLU A 31 -14.93 3.19 14.43
N ASP A 32 -15.02 2.18 13.56
CA ASP A 32 -16.12 1.20 13.60
C ASP A 32 -16.08 0.34 14.87
N MET A 33 -14.89 -0.05 15.33
CA MET A 33 -14.73 -0.73 16.62
C MET A 33 -15.18 0.16 17.80
N TYR A 34 -14.87 1.45 17.76
CA TYR A 34 -15.28 2.38 18.82
C TYR A 34 -16.80 2.57 18.82
N ARG A 35 -17.44 2.64 17.64
CA ARG A 35 -18.91 2.66 17.51
C ARG A 35 -19.56 1.42 18.13
N LEU A 36 -18.99 0.24 17.91
CA LEU A 36 -19.46 -1.01 18.53
C LEU A 36 -19.36 -0.96 20.06
N ILE A 37 -18.24 -0.45 20.60
CA ILE A 37 -18.08 -0.28 22.06
C ILE A 37 -19.11 0.69 22.62
N LEU A 38 -19.34 1.83 21.95
CA LEU A 38 -20.34 2.81 22.37
C LEU A 38 -21.75 2.21 22.36
N TYR A 39 -22.06 1.42 21.33
CA TYR A 39 -23.33 0.70 21.24
C TYR A 39 -23.49 -0.29 22.39
N ASP A 40 -22.50 -1.15 22.65
CA ASP A 40 -22.56 -2.13 23.75
C ASP A 40 -22.70 -1.44 25.12
N ASN A 41 -21.95 -0.36 25.37
CA ASN A 41 -22.06 0.43 26.60
C ASN A 41 -23.46 1.04 26.84
N SER A 42 -24.26 1.19 25.78
CA SER A 42 -25.64 1.67 25.89
C SER A 42 -26.66 0.56 26.18
N GLN A 43 -26.24 -0.71 26.14
CA GLN A 43 -27.13 -1.85 26.38
C GLN A 43 -27.23 -2.19 27.87
N PRO A 44 -28.38 -2.73 28.34
CA PRO A 44 -28.56 -3.15 29.74
C PRO A 44 -27.58 -4.24 30.21
N ASN A 45 -27.04 -5.02 29.27
CA ASN A 45 -26.13 -6.15 29.49
C ASN A 45 -24.70 -5.87 29.00
N ALA A 46 -24.31 -4.59 28.95
CA ALA A 46 -22.99 -4.16 28.48
C ALA A 46 -21.85 -5.01 29.08
N GLY A 47 -20.92 -5.42 28.21
CA GLY A 47 -19.69 -6.08 28.60
C GLY A 47 -18.66 -5.11 29.20
N ASN A 48 -17.55 -5.64 29.71
CA ASN A 48 -16.42 -4.82 30.14
C ASN A 48 -15.54 -4.41 28.95
N ASN A 49 -15.86 -3.27 28.34
CA ASN A 49 -15.13 -2.77 27.16
C ASN A 49 -13.86 -1.98 27.48
N LYS A 50 -13.44 -1.87 28.75
CA LYS A 50 -12.30 -1.02 29.15
C LYS A 50 -10.99 -1.43 28.47
N VAL A 51 -10.75 -2.73 28.34
CA VAL A 51 -9.52 -3.27 27.72
C VAL A 51 -9.48 -2.94 26.24
N VAL A 52 -10.59 -3.17 25.53
CA VAL A 52 -10.68 -2.90 24.09
C VAL A 52 -10.54 -1.40 23.82
N LYS A 53 -11.20 -0.55 24.64
CA LYS A 53 -11.05 0.90 24.55
C LYS A 53 -9.60 1.34 24.75
N ALA A 54 -8.93 0.84 25.78
CA ALA A 54 -7.53 1.19 26.06
C ALA A 54 -6.58 0.73 24.93
N TYR A 55 -6.85 -0.44 24.34
CA TYR A 55 -6.13 -0.93 23.18
C TYR A 55 -6.29 0.02 21.98
N ILE A 56 -7.53 0.34 21.58
CA ILE A 56 -7.80 1.26 20.47
C ILE A 56 -7.14 2.62 20.71
N ASP A 57 -7.29 3.20 21.92
CA ASP A 57 -6.66 4.46 22.29
C ASP A 57 -5.13 4.41 22.14
N SER A 58 -4.51 3.26 22.45
CA SER A 58 -3.07 3.05 22.27
C SER A 58 -2.67 2.95 20.80
N GLN A 59 -3.43 2.22 19.99
CA GLN A 59 -3.13 2.05 18.56
C GLN A 59 -3.26 3.38 17.81
N VAL A 60 -4.32 4.15 18.08
CA VAL A 60 -4.50 5.49 17.49
C VAL A 60 -3.32 6.41 17.82
N ARG A 61 -2.82 6.39 19.07
CA ARG A 61 -1.63 7.17 19.46
C ARG A 61 -0.38 6.72 18.70
N ALA A 62 -0.20 5.41 18.50
CA ALA A 62 0.93 4.88 17.74
C ALA A 62 0.88 5.31 16.27
N LEU A 63 -0.29 5.19 15.62
CA LEU A 63 -0.48 5.64 14.24
C LEU A 63 -0.21 7.14 14.08
N ASN A 64 -0.75 7.97 14.98
CA ASN A 64 -0.47 9.41 14.99
C ASN A 64 1.02 9.73 15.15
N HIS A 65 1.76 8.91 15.91
CA HIS A 65 3.20 9.08 16.04
C HIS A 65 3.94 8.69 14.75
N ILE A 66 3.52 7.61 14.09
CA ILE A 66 4.06 7.18 12.80
C ILE A 66 3.82 8.26 11.73
N GLU A 67 2.63 8.87 11.67
CA GLU A 67 2.36 9.98 10.74
C GLU A 67 3.31 11.16 10.96
N LYS A 68 3.55 11.54 12.22
CA LYS A 68 4.54 12.59 12.55
C LYS A 68 5.95 12.23 12.11
N LEU A 69 6.34 10.95 12.19
CA LEU A 69 7.64 10.49 11.68
C LEU A 69 7.71 10.59 10.15
N LEU A 70 6.64 10.20 9.44
CA LEU A 70 6.55 10.34 7.98
C LEU A 70 6.66 11.81 7.55
N ASP A 71 6.01 12.71 8.27
CA ASP A 71 6.10 14.15 7.99
C ASP A 71 7.48 14.72 8.31
N LYS A 72 8.10 14.27 9.42
CA LYS A 72 9.46 14.67 9.83
C LYS A 72 10.50 14.29 8.77
N TYR A 73 10.37 13.12 8.15
CA TYR A 73 11.32 12.60 7.16
C TYR A 73 10.84 12.73 5.71
N LYS A 74 9.80 13.54 5.46
CA LYS A 74 9.16 13.68 4.15
C LYS A 74 10.14 13.97 3.01
N LEU A 75 11.07 14.91 3.19
CA LEU A 75 12.02 15.28 2.14
C LEU A 75 12.90 14.09 1.70
N VAL A 76 13.45 13.36 2.68
CA VAL A 76 14.30 12.17 2.43
C VAL A 76 13.50 11.09 1.72
N LEU A 77 12.27 10.85 2.16
CA LEU A 77 11.36 9.87 1.58
C LEU A 77 10.93 10.24 0.15
N ASP A 78 10.67 11.51 -0.12
CA ASP A 78 10.30 12.02 -1.44
C ASP A 78 11.47 11.89 -2.45
N GLU A 79 12.70 12.14 -2.01
CA GLU A 79 13.91 11.96 -2.83
C GLU A 79 14.17 10.49 -3.18
N LEU A 80 14.00 9.58 -2.22
CA LEU A 80 14.11 8.13 -2.45
C LEU A 80 13.06 7.65 -3.45
N ASN A 81 11.82 8.13 -3.33
CA ASN A 81 10.74 7.79 -4.25
C ASN A 81 11.00 8.29 -5.69
N LYS A 82 11.61 9.47 -5.86
CA LYS A 82 11.99 9.98 -7.19
C LYS A 82 13.10 9.14 -7.80
N THR A 83 14.14 8.83 -7.02
CA THR A 83 15.29 8.04 -7.48
C THR A 83 14.87 6.63 -7.90
N THR A 84 13.97 6.00 -7.13
CA THR A 84 13.46 4.65 -7.42
C THR A 84 12.64 4.64 -8.71
N LYS A 85 11.73 5.59 -8.92
CA LYS A 85 10.95 5.70 -10.16
C LYS A 85 11.80 5.93 -11.39
N VAL A 86 12.84 6.78 -11.30
CA VAL A 86 13.76 7.02 -12.42
C VAL A 86 14.56 5.76 -12.77
N ILE A 87 14.98 4.97 -11.78
CA ILE A 87 15.67 3.69 -12.01
C ILE A 87 14.74 2.67 -12.66
N GLU A 88 13.50 2.53 -12.18
CA GLU A 88 12.50 1.64 -12.77
C GLU A 88 12.17 2.03 -14.22
N GLU A 89 11.93 3.32 -14.50
CA GLU A 89 11.67 3.82 -15.85
C GLU A 89 12.86 3.60 -16.81
N ASN A 90 14.09 3.80 -16.33
CA ASN A 90 15.30 3.57 -17.13
C ASN A 90 15.56 2.08 -17.38
N ASN A 91 15.26 1.21 -16.40
CA ASN A 91 15.37 -0.23 -16.58
C ASN A 91 14.33 -0.76 -17.58
N ILE A 92 13.09 -0.28 -17.53
CA ILE A 92 12.05 -0.64 -18.51
C ILE A 92 12.43 -0.16 -19.93
N LYS A 93 12.96 1.06 -20.07
CA LYS A 93 13.46 1.55 -21.36
C LYS A 93 14.61 0.71 -21.90
N ASN A 94 15.56 0.31 -21.06
CA ASN A 94 16.67 -0.58 -21.46
C ASN A 94 16.20 -1.99 -21.84
N ILE A 95 15.17 -2.52 -21.19
CA ILE A 95 14.58 -3.82 -21.56
C ILE A 95 13.89 -3.71 -22.94
N LYS A 96 13.06 -2.67 -23.15
CA LYS A 96 12.39 -2.45 -24.45
C LYS A 96 13.38 -2.23 -25.61
N SER A 97 14.46 -1.47 -25.38
CA SER A 97 15.50 -1.25 -26.40
C SER A 97 16.42 -2.46 -26.63
N ASN A 98 16.46 -3.44 -25.71
CA ASN A 98 17.10 -4.73 -25.94
C ASN A 98 16.21 -5.73 -26.68
N GLU A 99 14.87 -5.62 -26.59
CA GLU A 99 13.93 -6.42 -27.39
C GLU A 99 13.86 -5.95 -28.85
N GLU A 100 13.95 -4.64 -29.13
CA GLU A 100 13.98 -4.11 -30.50
C GLU A 100 15.24 -4.50 -31.31
N ASN A 101 16.29 -5.02 -30.66
CA ASN A 101 17.51 -5.49 -31.34
C ASN A 101 17.52 -7.01 -31.67
N LYS A 102 16.41 -7.71 -31.40
CA LYS A 102 16.20 -9.10 -31.84
C LYS A 102 14.77 -9.26 -32.35
N GLN A 103 14.47 -8.81 -33.58
CA GLN A 103 13.56 -9.54 -34.48
C GLN A 103 13.57 -8.91 -35.89
N ASP A 104 14.64 -9.14 -36.67
CA ASP A 104 14.54 -9.14 -38.13
C ASP A 104 14.43 -10.60 -38.59
N ASN A 105 13.20 -11.10 -38.71
CA ASN A 105 12.76 -11.92 -39.86
C ASN A 105 11.32 -12.44 -39.71
N LYS A 106 10.54 -12.08 -40.74
CA LYS A 106 9.43 -12.80 -41.37
C LYS A 106 8.07 -12.90 -40.67
N ASP A 107 7.14 -12.15 -41.25
CA ASP A 107 5.84 -12.60 -41.75
C ASP A 107 5.03 -13.55 -40.88
N GLU A 108 4.16 -12.98 -40.05
CA GLU A 108 2.80 -13.50 -39.78
C GLU A 108 1.80 -12.33 -39.70
N LEU A 109 1.81 -11.45 -40.72
CA LEU A 109 0.61 -10.72 -41.11
C LEU A 109 -0.33 -11.74 -41.76
N SER A 110 -1.25 -12.36 -40.99
CA SER A 110 -2.50 -12.96 -41.49
C SER A 110 -3.12 -13.88 -40.43
N LEU A 111 -3.81 -13.33 -39.44
CA LEU A 111 -4.92 -14.02 -38.77
C LEU A 111 -5.86 -13.00 -38.10
N PHE A 112 -6.37 -12.09 -38.94
CA PHE A 112 -7.74 -11.54 -38.95
C PHE A 112 -8.53 -11.70 -37.62
N GLU A 113 -8.90 -10.66 -36.86
CA GLU A 113 -9.78 -9.55 -37.26
C GLU A 113 -10.65 -9.88 -38.47
N GLU A 114 -11.64 -10.76 -38.27
CA GLU A 114 -12.95 -10.75 -38.94
C GLU A 114 -13.78 -11.95 -38.43
N ALA A 115 -14.62 -11.72 -37.41
CA ALA A 115 -15.85 -12.47 -37.15
C ALA A 115 -16.68 -11.75 -36.09
N GLU A 116 -17.01 -10.49 -36.32
CA GLU A 116 -18.32 -9.98 -35.92
C GLU A 116 -19.27 -10.31 -37.09
N GLU A 117 -20.53 -10.63 -36.80
CA GLU A 117 -21.59 -11.07 -37.72
C GLU A 117 -21.54 -12.54 -38.21
N ASN A 118 -22.20 -13.44 -37.48
CA ASN A 118 -23.47 -14.04 -37.93
C ASN A 118 -23.89 -15.25 -37.05
N LEU A 119 -25.21 -15.34 -36.81
CA LEU A 119 -26.00 -16.46 -36.28
C LEU A 119 -26.07 -16.56 -34.74
N GLU A 120 -27.22 -16.69 -34.10
CA GLU A 120 -28.65 -16.44 -34.35
C GLU A 120 -29.32 -16.53 -32.97
#